data_AF-A0A0J1BU05-F1
#
_entry.id   AF-A0A0J1BU05-F1
#
_cell.length_a   1.000
_cell.length_b   1.000
_cell.length_c   1.000
_cell.angle_alpha   90.00
_cell.angle_beta   90.00
_cell.angle_gamma   90.00
#
_symmetry.space_group_name_H-M   'P 1'
#
loop_
_entity.id
_entity.type
_entity.pdbx_description
1 polymer ?
#
loop_
_entity_poly.entity_id
_entity_poly.type
_entity_poly.pdbx_seq_one_letter_code
_entity_poly.pdbx_strand_id
1 'polypeptide(L)'
;MSKDSHDKMMQKGVYTGVIEKDENNNYFCGAYLLDYKIAHTNFTVGDMITIKSIIENPSDISYDKYPKKSKNFDKANNKPENK
;
A
#
# COMPACT_ATOMS: atom_id res chain seq x y z
N MET A 1 34.96 -4.36 -15.99
CA MET A 1 33.66 -4.97 -15.68
C MET A 1 33.53 -5.03 -14.17
N SER A 2 32.85 -4.06 -13.56
CA SER A 2 32.55 -4.08 -12.13
C SER A 2 31.12 -4.54 -11.96
N LYS A 3 30.96 -5.72 -11.34
CA LYS A 3 29.69 -6.28 -10.93
C LYS A 3 29.14 -5.41 -9.78
N ASP A 4 28.48 -4.31 -10.12
CA ASP A 4 27.60 -3.60 -9.19
C ASP A 4 26.33 -4.44 -9.04
N SER A 5 26.48 -5.53 -8.30
CA SER A 5 25.40 -6.17 -7.58
C SER A 5 24.94 -5.21 -6.47
N HIS A 6 24.33 -4.08 -6.87
CA HIS A 6 23.46 -3.35 -5.97
C HIS A 6 22.22 -4.21 -5.82
N ASP A 7 22.34 -5.12 -4.85
CA ASP A 7 21.31 -5.50 -3.91
C ASP A 7 19.95 -5.00 -4.38
N LYS A 8 19.29 -5.87 -5.15
CA LYS A 8 17.85 -5.84 -5.36
C LYS A 8 17.25 -6.17 -4.00
N MET A 9 17.48 -5.28 -3.02
CA MET A 9 16.76 -5.19 -1.78
C MET A 9 15.33 -5.20 -2.25
N MET A 10 14.66 -6.36 -2.14
CA MET A 10 13.22 -6.46 -2.24
C MET A 10 12.74 -5.23 -1.49
N GLN A 11 12.14 -4.26 -2.22
CA GLN A 11 11.68 -3.03 -1.62
C GLN A 11 10.70 -3.48 -0.56
N LYS A 12 11.18 -3.68 0.67
CA LYS A 12 10.41 -4.18 1.79
C LYS A 12 9.42 -3.07 1.98
N GLY A 13 8.23 -3.23 1.40
CA GLY A 13 7.19 -2.26 1.62
C GLY A 13 7.07 -2.11 3.13
N VAL A 14 6.94 -0.86 3.55
CA VAL A 14 6.73 -0.46 4.93
C VAL A 14 5.68 -1.34 5.60
N TYR A 15 4.65 -1.70 4.84
CA TYR A 15 3.60 -2.60 5.29
C TYR A 15 3.06 -3.40 4.11
N THR A 16 2.82 -4.70 4.29
CA THR A 16 2.07 -5.50 3.33
C THR A 16 0.84 -6.04 4.02
N GLY A 17 -0.31 -5.87 3.39
CA GLY A 17 -1.58 -6.31 3.95
C GLY A 17 -2.66 -6.41 2.88
N VAL A 18 -3.84 -6.84 3.28
CA VAL A 18 -5.00 -6.89 2.39
C VAL A 18 -5.64 -5.50 2.36
N ILE A 19 -6.09 -5.08 1.18
CA ILE A 19 -6.86 -3.86 1.03
C ILE A 19 -8.31 -4.11 1.46
N GLU A 20 -8.78 -3.28 2.38
CA GLU A 20 -10.14 -3.27 2.89
C GLU A 20 -10.82 -1.94 2.56
N LYS A 21 -12.14 -1.92 2.64
CA LYS A 21 -12.94 -0.74 2.36
C LYS A 21 -14.02 -0.59 3.42
N ASP A 22 -14.10 0.61 3.96
CA ASP A 22 -15.09 0.97 4.98
C ASP A 22 -16.43 1.36 4.35
N GLU A 23 -17.48 1.47 5.16
CA GLU A 23 -18.82 1.93 4.73
C GLU A 23 -18.77 3.32 4.07
N ASN A 24 -17.77 4.13 4.43
CA ASN A 24 -17.51 5.46 3.86
C ASN A 24 -16.83 5.43 2.48
N ASN A 25 -16.72 4.26 1.84
CA ASN A 25 -15.98 4.05 0.61
C ASN A 25 -14.48 4.38 0.69
N ASN A 26 -13.92 4.48 1.90
CA ASN A 26 -12.50 4.71 2.13
C ASN A 26 -11.74 3.38 2.05
N TYR A 27 -10.72 3.32 1.21
CA TYR A 27 -9.82 2.17 1.16
C TYR A 27 -8.74 2.33 2.22
N PHE A 28 -8.52 1.27 2.99
CA PHE A 28 -7.48 1.22 4.02
C PHE A 28 -6.79 -0.14 4.00
N CYS A 29 -5.62 -0.20 4.60
CA CYS A 29 -4.85 -1.43 4.73
C CYS A 29 -4.28 -1.48 6.14
N GLY A 30 -4.85 -2.33 6.99
CA GLY A 30 -4.57 -2.33 8.42
C GLY A 30 -4.85 -0.96 9.04
N ALA A 31 -3.82 -0.31 9.56
CA ALA A 31 -3.91 1.01 10.20
C ALA A 31 -3.66 2.20 9.26
N TYR A 32 -3.50 1.96 7.95
CA TYR A 32 -3.11 2.98 6.99
C TYR A 32 -4.22 3.25 5.98
N LEU A 33 -4.61 4.52 5.83
CA LEU A 33 -5.54 4.93 4.79
C LEU A 33 -4.84 4.89 3.42
N LEU A 34 -5.49 4.36 2.40
CA LEU A 34 -4.96 4.38 1.05
C LEU A 34 -5.57 5.53 0.26
N ASP A 35 -4.83 6.02 -0.73
CA ASP A 35 -5.40 6.98 -1.66
C ASP A 35 -6.54 6.37 -2.47
N TYR A 36 -7.74 6.95 -2.37
CA TYR A 36 -8.95 6.43 -3.02
C TYR A 36 -8.78 6.29 -4.53
N LYS A 37 -8.18 7.26 -5.22
CA LYS A 37 -8.05 7.20 -6.68
C LYS A 37 -7.16 6.03 -7.08
N ILE A 38 -6.03 5.89 -6.41
CA ILE A 38 -5.07 4.83 -6.70
C ILE A 38 -5.67 3.46 -6.35
N ALA A 39 -6.21 3.33 -5.13
CA ALA A 39 -6.86 2.13 -4.62
C ALA A 39 -8.03 1.69 -5.50
N HIS A 40 -8.93 2.60 -5.87
CA HIS A 40 -10.11 2.27 -6.67
C HIS A 40 -9.78 1.93 -8.11
N THR A 41 -8.76 2.56 -8.71
CA THR A 41 -8.39 2.34 -10.12
C THR A 41 -7.49 1.13 -10.31
N ASN A 42 -6.56 0.86 -9.39
CA ASN A 42 -5.54 -0.19 -9.55
C ASN A 42 -5.77 -1.43 -8.67
N PHE A 43 -6.65 -1.34 -7.66
CA PHE A 43 -6.83 -2.37 -6.64
C PHE A 43 -8.30 -2.66 -6.38
N THR A 44 -8.53 -3.79 -5.72
CA THR A 44 -9.86 -4.30 -5.37
C THR A 44 -9.83 -4.81 -3.94
N VAL A 45 -10.90 -4.58 -3.18
CA VAL A 45 -11.04 -5.09 -1.81
C VAL A 45 -10.77 -6.60 -1.78
N GLY A 46 -9.91 -7.04 -0.85
CA GLY A 46 -9.44 -8.42 -0.77
C GLY A 46 -8.12 -8.69 -1.48
N ASP A 47 -7.60 -7.73 -2.25
CA ASP A 47 -6.29 -7.86 -2.88
C ASP A 47 -5.15 -7.54 -1.92
N MET A 48 -4.01 -8.21 -2.07
CA MET A 48 -2.85 -7.98 -1.21
C MET A 48 -2.04 -6.83 -1.79
N ILE A 49 -1.69 -5.85 -0.97
CA ILE A 49 -0.94 -4.67 -1.38
C ILE A 49 0.27 -4.46 -0.47
N THR A 50 1.29 -3.85 -1.04
CA THR A 50 2.54 -3.51 -0.38
C THR A 50 2.69 -1.99 -0.40
N ILE A 51 2.55 -1.38 0.77
CA ILE A 51 2.78 0.04 1.00
C ILE A 51 4.27 0.32 0.98
N LYS A 52 4.73 1.16 0.05
CA LYS A 52 6.13 1.59 -0.06
C LYS A 52 6.41 2.88 0.70
N SER A 53 5.39 3.72 0.91
CA SER A 53 5.57 4.98 1.64
C SER A 53 4.30 5.39 2.37
N ILE A 54 4.47 5.72 3.64
CA ILE A 54 3.45 6.31 4.49
C ILE A 54 3.73 7.79 4.68
N ILE A 55 2.68 8.58 4.64
CA ILE A 55 2.66 10.00 4.94
C ILE A 55 1.69 10.22 6.11
N GLU A 56 1.95 11.22 6.94
CA GLU A 56 0.94 11.70 7.88
C GLU A 56 -0.25 12.22 7.09
N ASN A 57 -1.45 11.89 7.55
CA ASN A 57 -2.66 12.30 6.85
C ASN A 57 -2.79 13.84 6.96
N PRO A 58 -2.66 14.60 5.86
CA PRO A 58 -2.77 16.05 5.93
C PRO A 58 -4.23 16.51 6.09
N SER A 59 -5.20 15.58 6.05
CA SER A 59 -6.62 15.90 6.25
C SER A 59 -7.02 15.70 7.71
N ASP A 60 -7.18 16.81 8.42
CA ASP A 60 -7.68 16.90 9.80
C ASP A 60 -8.98 16.10 10.02
N ILE A 61 -9.89 16.10 9.03
CA ILE A 61 -11.23 15.47 9.13
C ILE A 61 -11.15 13.95 9.28
N SER A 62 -10.22 13.31 8.55
CA SER A 62 -10.04 11.85 8.60
C SER A 62 -8.82 11.47 9.44
N TYR A 63 -8.13 12.44 10.06
CA TYR A 63 -6.98 12.21 10.91
C TYR A 63 -7.37 11.43 12.17
N ASP A 64 -8.56 11.74 12.72
CA ASP A 64 -9.12 11.08 13.90
C ASP A 64 -9.26 9.56 13.71
N LYS A 65 -9.70 9.12 12.52
CA LYS A 65 -9.83 7.69 12.18
C LYS A 65 -8.55 7.10 11.59
N TYR A 66 -7.87 7.87 10.75
CA TYR A 66 -6.68 7.45 10.02
C TYR A 66 -5.60 8.53 10.07
N PRO A 67 -4.74 8.51 11.10
CA PRO A 67 -3.67 9.50 11.24
C PRO A 67 -2.58 9.33 10.17
N LYS A 68 -2.51 8.18 9.52
CA LYS A 68 -1.52 7.84 8.50
C LYS A 68 -2.20 7.47 7.19
N LYS A 69 -1.71 8.05 6.10
CA LYS A 69 -2.15 7.77 4.73
C LYS A 69 -0.98 7.23 3.91
N SER A 70 -1.24 6.39 2.93
CA SER A 70 -0.30 5.96 1.92
C SER A 70 -0.82 6.31 0.54
N LYS A 71 0.04 6.91 -0.27
CA LYS A 71 -0.20 7.17 -1.70
C LYS A 71 0.71 6.35 -2.60
N ASN A 72 1.73 5.70 -2.02
CA ASN A 72 2.73 4.95 -2.76
C ASN A 72 2.65 3.50 -2.28
N PHE A 73 1.81 2.72 -2.95
CA PHE A 73 1.58 1.32 -2.66
C PHE A 73 1.34 0.58 -3.97
N ASP A 74 1.79 -0.66 -4.02
CA ASP A 74 1.75 -1.51 -5.20
C ASP A 74 1.06 -2.83 -4.89
N LYS A 75 0.57 -3.50 -5.93
CA LYS A 75 -0.09 -4.80 -5.78
C LYS A 75 0.95 -5.81 -5.31
N ALA A 76 0.72 -6.42 -4.16
CA ALA A 76 1.54 -7.51 -3.64
C ALA A 76 1.22 -8.75 -4.47
N ASN A 77 1.77 -8.77 -5.68
CA ASN A 77 1.73 -9.92 -6.55
C ASN A 77 2.81 -10.88 -6.03
N ASN A 78 2.42 -11.76 -5.11
CA ASN A 78 3.09 -13.04 -5.01
C ASN A 78 2.84 -13.74 -6.33
N LYS A 79 3.68 -13.47 -7.34
CA LYS A 79 3.81 -14.40 -8.44
C LYS A 79 3.99 -15.77 -7.76
N PRO A 80 3.10 -16.76 -7.95
CA PRO A 80 3.56 -18.10 -7.77
C PRO A 80 4.75 -18.19 -8.73
N GLU A 81 5.92 -18.44 -8.16
CA GLU A 81 7.07 -18.90 -8.92
C GLU A 81 6.58 -20.20 -9.56
N ASN A 82 5.94 -20.09 -10.74
CA ASN A 82 5.51 -21.23 -11.51
C ASN A 82 6.79 -21.86 -12.03
N LYS A 83 7.23 -22.81 -11.20
CA LYS A 83 8.20 -23.89 -11.33
C LYS A 83 8.50 -24.33 -12.76
#